data_AF-I4B3Y7-F1
#
_entry.id   AF-I4B3Y7-F1
#
_cell.length_a   1.000
_cell.length_b   1.000
_cell.length_c   1.000
_cell.angle_alpha   90.00
_cell.angle_beta   90.00
_cell.angle_gamma   90.00
#
_symmetry.space_group_name_H-M   'P 1'
#
loop_
_entity.id
_entity.type
_entity.pdbx_description
1 polymer ?
#
loop_
_entity_poly.entity_id
_entity_poly.type
_entity_poly.pdbx_seq_one_letter_code
_entity_poly.pdbx_strand_id
1 'polypeptide(L)' 'MLKNITLRIDENTLKKGKHIAVEQGKSLSRWVTELIEKSAYNASEVNKARSHALKIIKKGVNLGKGNFSRESAYE' A
#
# COMPACT_ATOMS: atom_id res chain seq x y z
N MET A 1 20.22 -6.30 4.39
CA MET A 1 21.36 -5.47 3.96
C MET A 1 20.83 -4.11 3.50
N LEU A 2 21.42 -3.01 3.97
CA LEU A 2 21.09 -1.66 3.50
C LEU A 2 21.92 -1.32 2.26
N LYS A 3 21.35 -0.56 1.32
CA LYS A 3 22.03 -0.08 0.11
C LYS A 3 21.76 1.42 -0.07
N ASN A 4 22.78 2.16 -0.47
CA ASN A 4 22.67 3.58 -0.74
C ASN A 4 22.31 3.81 -2.21
N ILE A 5 21.53 4.87 -2.46
CA ILE A 5 21.15 5.31 -3.81
C ILE A 5 21.39 6.82 -3.95
N THR A 6 21.72 7.25 -5.17
CA THR A 6 21.82 8.68 -5.52
C THR A 6 20.61 9.06 -6.34
N LEU A 7 19.90 10.12 -5.94
CA LEU A 7 18.71 10.61 -6.63
C LEU A 7 18.96 12.02 -7.17
N ARG A 8 18.50 12.28 -8.40
CA ARG A 8 18.39 13.64 -8.93
C ARG A 8 16.98 14.14 -8.62
N ILE A 9 16.89 15.26 -7.91
CA ILE A 9 15.64 15.88 -7.47
C ILE A 9 15.76 17.38 -7.74
N ASP A 10 14.65 17.98 -8.17
CA ASP A 10 14.53 19.43 -8.31
C ASP A 10 14.85 20.16 -6.99
N GLU A 11 15.50 21.32 -7.09
CA GLU A 11 15.98 22.07 -5.91
C GLU A 11 14.83 22.50 -5.00
N ASN A 12 13.71 22.97 -5.58
CA ASN A 12 12.56 23.39 -4.80
C ASN A 12 11.92 22.22 -4.07
N THR A 13 11.84 21.08 -4.74
CA THR A 13 11.36 19.82 -4.14
C THR A 13 12.26 19.38 -2.99
N LEU A 14 13.59 19.48 -3.14
CA LEU A 14 14.55 19.16 -2.09
C LEU A 14 14.39 20.09 -0.87
N LYS A 15 14.20 21.40 -1.08
CA LYS A 15 13.94 22.37 0.00
C LYS A 15 12.68 22.04 0.79
N LYS A 16 11.57 21.76 0.09
CA LYS A 16 10.30 21.37 0.73
C LYS A 16 10.45 20.05 1.51
N GLY A 17 11.10 19.06 0.91
CA GLY A 17 11.36 17.77 1.55
C GLY A 17 12.17 17.91 2.84
N LYS A 18 13.20 18.77 2.86
CA LYS A 18 13.97 19.06 4.08
C LYS A 18 13.11 19.67 5.18
N HIS A 19 12.25 20.61 4.83
CA HIS A 19 11.36 21.26 5.79
C HIS A 19 10.41 20.24 6.44
N ILE A 20 9.74 19.42 5.63
CA ILE A 20 8.84 18.36 6.11
C ILE A 20 9.58 17.35 6.99
N ALA A 21 10.80 16.96 6.59
CA ALA A 21 11.60 16.04 7.40
C ALA A 21 11.89 16.62 8.80
N VAL A 22 12.24 17.91 8.88
CA VAL A 22 12.47 18.62 10.14
C VAL A 22 11.19 18.72 10.98
N GLU A 23 10.06 19.07 10.38
CA GLU A 23 8.75 19.10 11.07
C GLU A 23 8.39 17.73 11.68
N GLN A 24 8.81 16.64 11.05
CA GLN A 24 8.62 15.28 11.54
C GLN A 24 9.74 14.77 12.47
N GLY A 25 10.71 15.61 12.82
CA GLY A 25 11.85 15.22 13.66
C GLY A 25 12.79 14.19 13.02
N LYS A 26 12.91 14.19 11.70
CA LYS A 26 13.67 13.20 10.93
C LYS A 26 14.75 13.85 10.06
N SER A 27 15.78 13.08 9.73
CA SER A 27 16.67 13.44 8.63
C SER A 27 15.95 13.28 7.28
N LEU A 28 16.38 14.03 6.27
CA LEU A 28 15.85 13.89 4.91
C LEU A 28 16.00 12.46 4.39
N SER A 29 17.16 11.83 4.59
CA SER A 29 17.39 10.45 4.15
C SER A 29 16.41 9.48 4.80
N ARG A 30 16.19 9.61 6.12
CA ARG A 30 15.23 8.77 6.83
C ARG A 30 13.79 8.98 6.34
N TRP A 31 13.40 10.23 6.14
CA TRP A 31 12.07 10.57 5.61
C TRP A 31 11.84 9.97 4.21
N VAL A 32 12.84 10.07 3.32
CA VAL A 32 12.78 9.47 1.97
C VAL A 32 12.73 7.95 2.04
N THR A 33 13.55 7.31 2.89
CA THR A 33 13.53 5.85 3.08
C THR A 33 12.14 5.38 3.52
N GLU A 34 11.55 6.01 4.53
CA GLU A 34 10.22 5.64 5.03
C GLU A 34 9.12 5.83 3.97
N LEU A 35 9.21 6.88 3.12
CA LEU A 35 8.30 7.07 1.99
C LEU A 35 8.40 5.92 0.97
N ILE A 36 9.61 5.52 0.61
CA ILE A 36 9.85 4.41 -0.32
C ILE A 36 9.33 3.10 0.27
N GLU A 37 9.65 2.81 1.54
CA GLU A 37 9.19 1.61 2.25
C GLU A 37 7.67 1.56 2.32
N LYS A 38 7.02 2.66 2.68
CA LYS A 38 5.56 2.75 2.74
C LYS A 38 4.93 2.53 1.36
N SER A 39 5.49 3.14 0.32
CA SER A 39 5.01 2.96 -1.05
C SER A 39 5.16 1.51 -1.52
N ALA A 40 6.30 0.86 -1.21
CA ALA A 40 6.56 -0.53 -1.58
C ALA A 40 5.64 -1.50 -0.82
N TYR A 41 5.44 -1.26 0.48
CA TYR A 41 4.54 -2.05 1.30
C TYR A 41 3.10 -1.97 0.79
N ASN A 42 2.60 -0.75 0.57
CA ASN A 42 1.25 -0.53 0.06
C ASN A 42 1.04 -1.20 -1.31
N ALA A 43 2.02 -1.12 -2.21
CA ALA A 43 1.96 -1.80 -3.50
C ALA A 43 1.88 -3.34 -3.34
N SER A 44 2.63 -3.91 -2.40
CA SER A 44 2.58 -5.33 -2.09
C SER A 44 1.21 -5.75 -1.57
N GLU A 45 0.67 -5.02 -0.60
CA GLU A 45 -0.64 -5.33 0.00
C GLU A 45 -1.79 -5.19 -1.00
N VAL A 46 -1.77 -4.15 -1.85
CA VAL A 46 -2.75 -3.99 -2.94
C VAL A 46 -2.66 -5.17 -3.91
N ASN A 47 -1.46 -5.60 -4.29
CA ASN A 47 -1.29 -6.74 -5.18
C ASN A 47 -1.75 -8.06 -4.55
N LYS A 48 -1.51 -8.27 -3.25
CA LYS A 48 -2.03 -9.43 -2.51
C LYS A 48 -3.54 -9.43 -2.46
N ALA A 49 -4.16 -8.31 -2.07
CA ALA A 49 -5.62 -8.16 -2.01
C ALA A 49 -6.25 -8.43 -3.39
N ARG A 50 -5.67 -7.86 -4.45
CA ARG A 50 -6.11 -8.09 -5.83
C ARG A 50 -6.00 -9.57 -6.23
N SER A 51 -4.86 -10.20 -5.95
CA SER A 51 -4.62 -11.60 -6.28
C SER A 51 -5.59 -12.53 -5.53
N HIS A 52 -5.85 -12.23 -4.26
CA HIS A 52 -6.80 -12.96 -3.44
C HIS A 52 -8.23 -12.84 -3.98
N ALA A 53 -8.68 -11.61 -4.29
CA ALA A 53 -10.01 -11.36 -4.87
C ALA A 53 -10.19 -12.10 -6.20
N LEU A 54 -9.19 -12.04 -7.10
CA LEU A 54 -9.22 -12.76 -8.37
C LEU A 54 -9.27 -14.28 -8.17
N LYS A 55 -8.56 -14.82 -7.18
CA LYS A 55 -8.60 -16.25 -6.86
C LYS A 55 -9.99 -16.67 -6.37
N ILE A 56 -10.63 -15.86 -5.52
CA ILE A 56 -12.00 -16.11 -5.06
C ILE A 56 -12.98 -16.10 -6.23
N ILE A 57 -12.91 -15.07 -7.09
CA ILE A 57 -13.80 -14.95 -8.25
C ILE A 57 -13.64 -16.15 -9.19
N LYS A 58 -12.38 -16.55 -9.50
CA LYS A 58 -12.11 -17.69 -10.38
C LYS A 58 -12.53 -19.03 -9.77
N LYS A 59 -12.31 -19.22 -8.47
CA LYS A 59 -12.77 -20.42 -7.76
C LYS A 59 -14.30 -20.48 -7.72
N GLY A 60 -14.96 -19.33 -7.66
CA GLY A 60 -16.37 -19.20 -7.35
C GLY A 60 -16.65 -19.55 -5.89
N VAL A 61 -17.80 -19.11 -5.40
CA VAL A 61 -18.33 -19.53 -4.09
C VAL A 61 -19.47 -20.50 -4.36
N ASN A 62 -19.38 -21.73 -3.84
CA ASN A 62 -20.48 -22.67 -3.91
C ASN A 62 -21.52 -22.25 -2.87
N LEU A 63 -22.54 -21.51 -3.31
CA LEU A 63 -23.63 -21.06 -2.46
C LEU A 63 -24.68 -22.16 -2.22
N GLY A 64 -24.57 -23.32 -2.88
CA GLY A 64 -25.63 -24.33 -2.88
C GLY A 64 -26.83 -23.91 -3.74
N LYS A 65 -28.00 -24.49 -3.48
CA LYS A 65 -29.27 -24.16 -4.17
C LYS A 65 -30.20 -23.47 -3.17
N GLY A 66 -30.71 -22.30 -3.53
CA GLY A 66 -31.66 -21.55 -2.72
C GLY A 66 -31.91 -20.14 -3.26
N ASN A 67 -33.04 -19.54 -2.88
CA ASN A 67 -33.25 -18.10 -3.05
C ASN A 67 -32.63 -17.40 -1.85
N PHE A 68 -31.47 -16.77 -2.06
CA PHE A 68 -30.82 -15.99 -1.02
C PHE A 68 -31.40 -14.58 -0.98
N SER A 69 -32.23 -14.31 0.02
CA SER A 69 -32.58 -12.96 0.44
C SER A 69 -31.75 -12.57 1.67
N ARG A 70 -31.61 -11.27 1.94
CA ARG A 70 -30.90 -10.78 3.13
C ARG A 70 -31.49 -11.35 4.41
N GLU A 71 -32.81 -11.43 4.47
CA GLU A 71 -33.58 -11.95 5.60
C GLU A 71 -33.29 -13.44 5.82
N SER A 72 -33.20 -14.22 4.73
CA SER A 72 -32.91 -15.66 4.80
C SER A 72 -31.46 -16.03 5.20
N ALA A 73 -30.53 -15.06 5.17
CA ALA A 73 -29.10 -15.28 5.44
C ALA A 73 -28.64 -14.74 6.80
N TYR A 74 -29.52 -14.09 7.56
CA TYR A 74 -29.20 -13.43 8.84
C TYR A 74 -29.73 -14.18 10.07
N GLU A 75 -30.60 -15.18 9.89
CA GLU A 75 -31.03 -16.14 10.92
C GLU A 75 -30.18 -17.42 10.87
#